data_AF-A0A9E3RGQ6-F1
#
_entry.id   AF-A0A9E3RGQ6-F1
#
_cell.length_a   1.000
_cell.length_b   1.000
_cell.length_c   1.000
_cell.angle_alpha   90.00
_cell.angle_beta   90.00
_cell.angle_gamma   90.00
#
_symmetry.space_group_name_H-M   'P 1'
#
loop_
_entity.id
_entity.type
_entity.pdbx_description
1 polymer ?
#
loop_
_entity_poly.entity_id
_entity_poly.type
_entity_poly.pdbx_seq_one_letter_code
_entity_poly.pdbx_strand_id
1 'polypeptide(L)'
;MAQYIRIFLESVPEISNELEMGRKEQNLIQLRRTAHALKPQVTFLGLQGLKEQIEMLEDQIDSSKNYSEIEPMLEDLQLKLERATGDLVESLLMLS
;
A
#
# COMPACT_ATOMS: atom_id res chain seq x y z
N MET A 1 11.64 10.78 -12.96
CA MET A 1 10.32 10.14 -12.76
C MET A 1 10.37 8.64 -13.02
N ALA A 2 10.70 8.17 -14.23
CA ALA A 2 10.75 6.74 -14.57
C ALA A 2 11.62 5.86 -13.63
N GLN A 3 12.76 6.37 -13.17
CA GLN A 3 13.60 5.66 -12.18
C GLN A 3 12.87 5.41 -10.85
N TYR A 4 12.14 6.40 -10.34
CA TYR A 4 11.40 6.26 -9.08
C TYR A 4 10.19 5.33 -9.23
N ILE A 5 9.55 5.33 -10.40
CA ILE A 5 8.51 4.36 -10.73
C ILE A 5 9.09 2.93 -10.68
N ARG A 6 10.26 2.69 -11.28
CA ARG A 6 10.92 1.37 -11.23
C ARG A 6 11.24 0.93 -9.80
N ILE A 7 11.82 1.80 -8.98
CA ILE A 7 12.14 1.51 -7.57
C ILE A 7 10.87 1.14 -6.80
N PHE A 8 9.78 1.89 -6.99
CA PHE A 8 8.50 1.58 -6.39
C PHE A 8 8.00 0.19 -6.82
N LEU A 9 7.96 -0.07 -8.13
CA LEU A 9 7.51 -1.36 -8.68
C LEU A 9 8.35 -2.54 -8.20
N GLU A 10 9.66 -2.35 -7.98
CA GLU A 10 10.55 -3.37 -7.40
C GLU A 10 10.22 -3.66 -5.93
N SER A 11 9.69 -2.67 -5.18
CA SER A 11 9.31 -2.83 -3.78
C SER A 11 7.92 -3.43 -3.57
N VAL A 12 7.02 -3.32 -4.56
CA VAL A 12 5.61 -3.78 -4.43
C VAL A 12 5.49 -5.25 -4.04
N PRO A 13 6.25 -6.21 -4.61
CA PRO A 13 6.14 -7.62 -4.22
C PRO A 13 6.42 -7.87 -2.74
N GLU A 14 7.43 -7.21 -2.18
CA GLU A 14 7.78 -7.32 -0.76
C GLU A 14 6.69 -6.69 0.11
N ILE A 15 6.22 -5.49 -0.24
CA ILE A 15 5.15 -4.78 0.48
C ILE A 15 3.85 -5.60 0.49
N SER A 16 3.45 -6.14 -0.66
CA SER A 16 2.25 -6.99 -0.77
C SER A 16 2.37 -8.25 0.08
N ASN A 17 3.56 -8.87 0.11
CA ASN A 17 3.80 -10.04 0.95
C ASN A 17 3.75 -9.68 2.45
N GLU A 18 4.34 -8.55 2.86
CA GLU A 18 4.27 -8.10 4.26
C GLU A 18 2.84 -7.79 4.70
N LEU A 19 2.03 -7.14 3.86
CA LEU A 19 0.61 -6.91 4.12
C LEU A 19 -0.15 -8.23 4.26
N GLU A 20 0.11 -9.20 3.37
CA GLU A 20 -0.54 -10.51 3.41
C GLU A 20 -0.14 -11.32 4.64
N MET A 21 1.12 -11.29 5.05
CA MET A 21 1.58 -11.91 6.30
C MET A 21 0.91 -11.27 7.51
N GLY A 22 0.89 -9.93 7.58
CA GLY A 22 0.22 -9.19 8.65
C GLY A 22 -1.28 -9.51 8.72
N ARG A 23 -1.93 -9.70 7.57
CA ARG A 23 -3.33 -10.12 7.45
C ARG A 23 -3.54 -11.52 8.03
N LYS A 24 -2.76 -12.51 7.58
CA LYS A 24 -2.85 -13.91 8.04
C LYS A 24 -2.62 -14.06 9.54
N GLU A 25 -1.70 -13.28 10.10
CA GLU A 25 -1.36 -13.31 11.52
C GLU A 25 -2.24 -12.38 12.37
N GLN A 26 -3.14 -11.61 11.74
CA GLN A 26 -3.90 -10.53 12.38
C GLN A 26 -3.00 -9.53 13.13
N ASN A 27 -1.78 -9.34 12.64
CA ASN A 27 -0.73 -8.56 13.27
C ASN A 27 -0.87 -7.08 12.91
N LEU A 28 -1.69 -6.37 13.69
CA LEU A 28 -1.96 -4.95 13.49
C LEU A 28 -0.71 -4.06 13.51
N ILE A 29 0.31 -4.43 14.29
CA ILE A 29 1.57 -3.68 14.38
C ILE A 29 2.33 -3.78 13.06
N GLN A 30 2.41 -5.00 12.49
CA GLN A 30 3.03 -5.23 11.20
C GLN A 30 2.27 -4.51 10.09
N LEU A 31 0.94 -4.65 10.05
CA LEU A 31 0.09 -4.00 9.05
C LEU A 31 0.27 -2.48 9.03
N ARG A 32 0.25 -1.85 10.21
CA ARG A 32 0.52 -0.42 10.34
C ARG A 32 1.92 -0.07 9.85
N ARG A 33 2.94 -0.82 10.26
CA ARG A 33 4.33 -0.55 9.89
C ARG A 33 4.53 -0.61 8.38
N THR A 34 3.99 -1.63 7.72
CA THR A 34 4.08 -1.79 6.26
C THR A 34 3.31 -0.69 5.55
N ALA A 35 2.09 -0.35 6.00
CA ALA A 35 1.32 0.77 5.45
C ALA A 35 2.07 2.11 5.60
N HIS A 36 2.66 2.36 6.77
CA HIS A 36 3.48 3.53 7.05
C HIS A 36 4.68 3.66 6.09
N ALA A 37 5.39 2.55 5.85
CA ALA A 37 6.53 2.50 4.96
C ALA A 37 6.15 2.72 3.48
N LEU A 38 4.93 2.34 3.09
CA LEU A 38 4.39 2.56 1.75
C LEU A 38 3.99 4.03 1.51
N LYS A 39 3.46 4.73 2.54
CA LYS A 39 2.96 6.12 2.45
C LYS A 39 3.89 7.12 1.75
N PRO A 40 5.19 7.25 2.09
CA PRO A 40 6.06 8.22 1.44
C PRO A 40 6.26 7.92 -0.04
N GLN A 41 6.26 6.65 -0.45
CA GLN A 41 6.45 6.26 -1.84
C GLN A 41 5.23 6.63 -2.70
N VAL A 42 4.03 6.30 -2.22
CA VAL A 42 2.78 6.66 -2.92
C VAL A 42 2.55 8.17 -2.94
N THR A 43 2.98 8.89 -1.90
CA THR A 43 2.94 10.36 -1.85
C THR A 43 3.88 10.95 -2.91
N PHE A 44 5.10 10.45 -3.01
CA PHE A 44 6.09 10.93 -3.98
C PHE A 44 5.63 10.71 -5.43
N LEU A 45 4.97 9.58 -5.71
CA LEU A 45 4.42 9.26 -7.03
C LEU A 45 3.10 9.95 -7.34
N GLY A 46 2.53 10.72 -6.40
CA GLY A 46 1.27 11.42 -6.60
C GLY A 46 0.02 10.51 -6.58
N LEU A 47 0.13 9.32 -6.01
CA LEU A 47 -0.97 8.34 -5.89
C LEU A 47 -1.87 8.71 -4.69
N GLN A 48 -2.57 9.84 -4.80
CA GLN A 48 -3.31 10.46 -3.70
C GLN A 48 -4.37 9.53 -3.08
N GLY A 49 -5.10 8.77 -3.90
CA GLY A 49 -6.11 7.82 -3.41
C GLY A 49 -5.52 6.66 -2.57
N LEU A 50 -4.28 6.25 -2.85
CA LEU A 50 -3.57 5.26 -2.02
C LEU A 50 -3.09 5.89 -0.72
N LYS A 51 -2.57 7.12 -0.79
CA LYS A 51 -2.15 7.86 0.40
C LYS A 51 -3.30 7.98 1.41
N GLU A 52 -4.47 8.44 0.97
CA GLU A 52 -5.64 8.60 1.83
C GLU A 52 -6.09 7.27 2.44
N GLN A 53 -6.09 6.19 1.64
CA GLN A 53 -6.43 4.86 2.14
C GLN A 53 -5.47 4.38 3.23
N ILE A 54 -4.17 4.64 3.06
CA ILE A 54 -3.14 4.28 4.04
C ILE A 54 -3.34 5.08 5.34
N GLU A 55 -3.59 6.38 5.25
CA GLU A 55 -3.84 7.22 6.43
C GLU A 55 -5.07 6.74 7.20
N MET A 56 -6.18 6.46 6.50
CA MET A 56 -7.38 5.88 7.12
C MET A 56 -7.11 4.54 7.80
N LEU A 57 -6.31 3.67 7.18
CA LEU A 57 -5.95 2.37 7.74
C LEU A 57 -5.09 2.54 9.00
N GLU A 58 -4.09 3.42 8.97
CA GLU A 58 -3.24 3.72 10.13
C GLU A 58 -4.09 4.25 11.31
N ASP A 59 -4.98 5.20 11.04
CA ASP A 59 -5.86 5.80 12.04
C ASP A 59 -6.82 4.77 12.65
N GLN A 60 -7.37 3.86 11.83
CA GLN A 60 -8.27 2.81 12.30
C GLN A 60 -7.52 1.77 13.16
N ILE A 61 -6.31 1.39 12.77
CA ILE A 61 -5.45 0.50 13.57
C ILE A 61 -5.16 1.13 14.93
N ASP A 62 -4.86 2.42 14.96
CA ASP A 62 -4.54 3.15 16.20
C ASP A 62 -5.75 3.34 17.11
N SER A 63 -6.94 3.53 16.53
CA SER A 63 -8.16 3.87 17.27
C SER A 63 -8.90 2.64 17.80
N SER A 64 -9.10 1.62 16.96
CA SER A 64 -10.00 0.51 17.26
C SER A 64 -9.26 -0.73 17.78
N LYS A 65 -8.04 -0.98 17.29
CA LYS A 65 -7.29 -2.25 17.49
C LYS A 65 -8.14 -3.52 17.22
N ASN A 66 -9.29 -3.39 16.56
CA ASN A 66 -10.16 -4.49 16.21
C ASN A 66 -9.90 -4.90 14.76
N TYR A 67 -9.31 -6.08 14.57
CA TYR A 67 -8.93 -6.58 13.26
C TYR A 67 -10.12 -6.71 12.29
N SER A 68 -11.32 -7.09 12.78
CA SER A 68 -12.47 -7.30 11.90
C SER A 68 -12.98 -6.02 11.22
N GLU A 69 -12.69 -4.86 11.80
CA GLU A 69 -13.01 -3.55 11.20
C GLU A 69 -11.94 -3.11 10.20
N ILE A 70 -10.74 -3.67 10.29
CA ILE A 70 -9.56 -3.30 9.51
C ILE A 70 -9.44 -4.18 8.25
N GLU A 71 -9.87 -5.44 8.33
CA GLU A 71 -9.78 -6.41 7.24
C GLU A 71 -10.36 -5.90 5.90
N PRO A 72 -11.58 -5.30 5.84
CA PRO A 72 -12.10 -4.75 4.58
C PRO A 72 -11.25 -3.59 4.02
N MET A 73 -10.63 -2.80 4.90
CA MET A 73 -9.77 -1.68 4.51
C MET A 73 -8.44 -2.18 3.92
N LEU A 74 -7.93 -3.31 4.42
CA LEU A 74 -6.74 -3.98 3.88
C LEU A 74 -7.00 -4.54 2.50
N GLU A 75 -8.14 -5.19 2.28
CA GLU A 75 -8.52 -5.71 0.97
C GLU A 75 -8.63 -4.58 -0.07
N ASP A 76 -9.27 -3.47 0.30
CA ASP A 76 -9.37 -2.30 -0.57
C ASP A 76 -7.99 -1.67 -0.84
N LEU A 77 -7.10 -1.62 0.16
CA LEU A 77 -5.73 -1.16 -0.02
C LEU A 77 -4.95 -2.05 -1.00
N GLN A 78 -5.03 -3.37 -0.87
CA GLN A 78 -4.37 -4.33 -1.78
C GLN A 78 -4.87 -4.16 -3.21
N LEU A 79 -6.19 -4.07 -3.42
CA LEU A 79 -6.78 -3.86 -4.75
C LEU A 79 -6.35 -2.53 -5.38
N LYS A 80 -6.31 -1.45 -4.60
CA LYS A 80 -5.85 -0.14 -5.07
C LYS A 80 -4.35 -0.18 -5.41
N LEU A 81 -3.55 -0.90 -4.63
CA LEU A 81 -2.11 -1.05 -4.87
C LEU A 81 -1.84 -1.81 -6.17
N GLU A 82 -2.56 -2.90 -6.41
CA GLU A 82 -2.48 -3.67 -7.66
C GLU A 82 -2.84 -2.82 -8.88
N ARG A 83 -3.93 -2.05 -8.81
CA ARG A 83 -4.35 -1.14 -9.90
C ARG A 83 -3.30 -0.08 -10.19
N ALA A 84 -2.83 0.63 -9.15
CA ALA A 84 -1.81 1.67 -9.31
C ALA A 84 -0.50 1.11 -9.87
N THR A 85 -0.13 -0.11 -9.47
CA THR A 85 1.03 -0.83 -10.03
C THR A 85 0.85 -1.07 -11.53
N GLY A 86 -0.33 -1.52 -11.97
CA GLY A 86 -0.66 -1.67 -13.39
C GLY A 86 -0.55 -0.35 -14.16
N ASP A 87 -1.18 0.71 -13.68
CA ASP A 87 -1.17 2.04 -14.30
C ASP A 87 0.27 2.59 -14.44
N LEU A 88 1.11 2.35 -13.44
CA LEU A 88 2.52 2.76 -13.44
C LEU A 88 3.37 1.96 -14.42
N VAL A 89 3.10 0.66 -14.57
CA VAL A 89 3.76 -0.18 -15.59
C VAL A 89 3.42 0.32 -16.99
N GLU A 90 2.15 0.57 -17.29
CA GLU A 90 1.73 1.14 -18.57
C GLU A 90 2.38 2.49 -18.83
N SER A 91 2.38 3.37 -17.82
CA SER A 91 3.05 4.67 -17.89
C SER A 91 4.54 4.55 -18.19
N LEU A 92 5.22 3.55 -17.63
CA LEU A 92 6.64 3.31 -17.85
C LEU A 92 6.93 2.86 -19.30
N LEU A 93 6.06 2.03 -19.88
CA LEU A 93 6.17 1.54 -21.27
C LEU A 93 5.96 2.67 -22.28
N MET A 94 5.11 3.66 -21.97
CA MET A 94 4.89 4.83 -22.82
C MET A 94 6.07 5.82 -22.80
N LEU A 95 6.96 5.71 -21.81
CA LEU A 95 8.13 6.58 -21.62
C LEU A 95 9.43 5.99 -22.18
N SER A 96 9.41 4.72 -22.62
CA SER A 96 10.55 4.01 -23.23
C SER A 96 10.49 4.03 -24.75
#